data_AF-X1K8D4-F1
#
_entry.id   AF-X1K8D4-F1
#
_cell.length_a   1.000
_cell.length_b   1.000
_cell.length_c   1.000
_cell.angle_alpha   90.00
_cell.angle_beta   90.00
_cell.angle_gamma   90.00
#
_symmetry.space_group_name_H-M   'P 1'
#
loop_
_entity.id
_entity.type
_entity.pdbx_description
1 polymer ?
#
loop_
_entity_poly.entity_id
_entity_poly.type
_entity_poly.pdbx_seq_one_letter_code
_entity_poly.pdbx_strand_id
1 'polypeptide(L)'
;MRVKLDPLFEYRHCPNCGQNDFIVLFDSNMKQDDFQEGIESVYMLPGGKYGRHVKCRNCHLIYVNPIEKGSKINEDYSQRKSVDASIIRESRLRATKSQVELIKRYKKGTNLLDIGCGEGFFLCN
;
A
#
# COMPACT_ATOMS: atom_id res chain seq x y z
N MET A 1 17.63 22.50 -12.15
CA MET A 1 16.22 22.92 -12.19
C MET A 1 15.43 22.00 -11.25
N ARG A 2 14.93 22.48 -10.10
CA ARG A 2 14.09 21.64 -9.21
C ARG A 2 12.71 21.55 -9.83
N VAL A 3 12.31 20.36 -10.30
CA VAL A 3 10.93 20.10 -10.73
C VAL A 3 10.03 20.39 -9.54
N LYS A 4 9.02 21.25 -9.73
CA LYS A 4 8.07 21.61 -8.68
C LYS A 4 7.25 20.35 -8.37
N LEU A 5 7.36 19.83 -7.15
CA LEU A 5 6.62 18.63 -6.74
C LEU A 5 5.13 18.97 -6.73
N ASP A 6 4.31 18.08 -7.30
CA ASP A 6 2.87 18.19 -7.25
C ASP A 6 2.40 18.22 -5.77
N PRO A 7 1.46 19.10 -5.39
CA PRO A 7 0.98 19.23 -4.01
C PRO A 7 0.42 17.94 -3.40
N LEU A 8 0.11 16.92 -4.20
CA LEU A 8 -0.37 15.61 -3.76
C LEU A 8 0.74 14.69 -3.24
N PHE A 9 2.00 15.02 -3.52
CA PHE A 9 3.16 14.20 -3.16
C PHE A 9 4.00 14.83 -2.07
N GLU A 10 4.73 13.98 -1.36
CA GLU A 10 5.73 14.38 -0.39
C GLU A 10 7.00 13.53 -0.48
N TYR A 11 8.14 14.18 -0.28
CA TYR A 11 9.39 13.46 -0.01
C TYR A 11 9.41 13.07 1.46
N ARG A 12 9.81 11.83 1.74
CA ARG A 12 9.98 11.36 3.11
C ARG A 12 11.36 10.77 3.35
N HIS A 13 11.79 10.84 4.60
CA HIS A 13 12.93 10.09 5.10
C HIS A 13 12.63 8.58 5.11
N CYS A 14 13.69 7.77 5.24
CA CYS A 14 13.56 6.32 5.27
C CYS A 14 12.55 5.88 6.36
N PRO A 15 11.48 5.14 6.01
CA PRO A 15 10.46 4.72 6.96
C PRO A 15 10.96 3.81 8.09
N ASN A 16 12.09 3.13 7.87
CA ASN A 16 12.65 2.22 8.86
C ASN A 16 13.67 2.89 9.79
N CYS A 17 14.55 3.74 9.26
CA CYS A 17 15.66 4.29 10.05
C CYS A 17 15.73 5.82 10.10
N GLY A 18 14.80 6.54 9.48
CA GLY A 18 14.72 8.00 9.51
C GLY A 18 15.79 8.75 8.70
N GLN A 19 16.73 8.05 8.05
CA GLN A 19 17.78 8.68 7.26
C GLN A 19 17.27 9.24 5.93
N ASN A 20 17.86 10.36 5.49
CA ASN A 20 17.61 10.97 4.17
C ASN A 20 18.73 10.66 3.15
N ASP A 21 19.31 9.47 3.23
CA ASP A 21 20.38 9.03 2.36
C ASP A 21 20.00 7.73 1.65
N PHE A 22 19.97 7.80 0.33
CA PHE A 22 19.47 6.73 -0.53
C PHE A 22 20.13 6.75 -1.92
N ILE A 23 20.06 5.60 -2.58
CA ILE A 23 20.32 5.47 -4.03
C ILE A 23 19.01 5.33 -4.78
N VAL A 24 18.98 5.84 -6.01
CA VAL A 24 17.87 5.59 -6.94
C VAL A 24 18.10 4.23 -7.59
N LEU A 25 17.11 3.35 -7.51
CA LEU A 25 17.13 2.06 -8.22
C LEU A 25 16.35 2.15 -9.54
N PHE A 26 15.17 2.78 -9.50
CA PHE A 26 14.32 2.98 -10.66
C PHE A 26 13.72 4.37 -10.59
N ASP A 27 13.85 5.16 -11.66
CA ASP A 27 13.12 6.41 -11.79
C ASP A 27 11.65 6.17 -12.10
N SER A 28 10.79 7.12 -11.76
CA SER A 28 9.35 7.04 -12.02
C SER A 28 9.07 7.00 -13.52
N ASN A 29 8.18 6.11 -13.96
CA ASN A 29 7.61 6.16 -15.31
C ASN A 29 6.17 6.74 -15.33
N MET A 30 5.67 7.17 -14.18
CA MET A 30 4.39 7.85 -14.02
C MET A 30 4.50 9.33 -14.41
N LYS A 31 3.47 9.82 -15.10
CA LYS A 31 3.22 11.22 -15.46
C LYS A 31 2.13 11.80 -14.57
N GLN A 32 1.96 13.12 -14.58
CA GLN A 32 0.98 13.81 -13.73
C GLN A 32 -0.46 13.27 -13.90
N ASP A 33 -0.84 12.96 -15.13
CA ASP A 33 -2.17 12.43 -15.45
C ASP A 33 -2.37 10.99 -14.94
N ASP A 34 -1.29 10.21 -14.77
CA ASP A 34 -1.36 8.83 -14.26
C ASP A 34 -1.80 8.78 -12.77
N PHE A 35 -1.78 9.92 -12.07
CA PHE A 35 -2.19 10.00 -10.65
C PHE A 35 -3.67 10.35 -10.46
N GLN A 36 -4.43 10.61 -11.53
CA GLN A 36 -5.86 10.94 -11.43
C GLN A 36 -6.78 9.69 -11.47
N GLU A 37 -6.24 8.51 -11.78
CA GLU A 37 -6.98 7.25 -11.90
C GLU A 37 -7.09 6.45 -10.56
N GLY A 38 -6.75 7.06 -9.42
CA GLY A 38 -6.60 6.38 -8.12
C GLY A 38 -7.86 5.70 -7.56
N ILE A 39 -9.06 6.07 -8.05
CA ILE A 39 -10.34 5.61 -7.48
C ILE A 39 -10.61 4.12 -7.77
N GLU A 40 -10.19 3.60 -8.93
CA GLU A 40 -10.47 2.21 -9.29
C GLU A 40 -9.39 1.22 -8.79
N SER A 41 -8.25 1.72 -8.35
CA SER A 41 -7.00 0.95 -8.32
C SER A 41 -6.21 1.05 -7.02
N VAL A 42 -6.85 1.36 -5.89
CA VAL A 42 -6.24 1.49 -4.54
C VAL A 42 -5.25 0.36 -4.19
N TYR A 43 -5.36 -0.81 -4.82
CA TYR A 43 -4.43 -1.93 -4.67
C TYR A 43 -3.59 -2.30 -5.89
N MET A 44 -3.88 -1.78 -7.09
CA MET A 44 -3.23 -2.19 -8.33
C MET A 44 -3.20 -1.05 -9.36
N LEU A 45 -2.16 -0.20 -9.35
CA LEU A 45 -1.91 0.71 -10.46
C LEU A 45 -2.04 -0.06 -11.80
N PRO A 46 -2.83 0.43 -12.77
CA PRO A 46 -2.96 -0.24 -14.06
C PRO A 46 -1.59 -0.37 -14.72
N GLY A 47 -1.28 -1.61 -15.12
CA GLY A 47 -0.24 -2.02 -16.08
C GLY A 47 1.07 -1.23 -16.10
N GLY A 48 2.11 -1.73 -15.42
CA GLY A 48 3.51 -1.34 -15.67
C GLY A 48 3.92 0.06 -15.22
N LYS A 49 3.01 0.84 -14.63
CA LYS A 49 3.28 2.16 -14.03
C LYS A 49 3.83 2.01 -12.61
N TYR A 50 4.85 2.81 -12.28
CA TYR A 50 5.47 2.82 -10.96
C TYR A 50 6.11 4.16 -10.63
N GLY A 51 6.01 4.53 -9.35
CA GLY A 51 6.74 5.67 -8.78
C GLY A 51 8.24 5.37 -8.64
N ARG A 52 9.00 6.41 -8.33
CA ARG A 52 10.47 6.31 -8.16
C ARG A 52 10.84 5.45 -6.95
N HIS A 53 11.57 4.37 -7.20
CA HIS A 53 12.05 3.47 -6.16
C HIS A 53 13.47 3.85 -5.73
N VAL A 54 13.66 4.01 -4.43
CA VAL A 54 14.94 4.32 -3.81
C VAL A 54 15.30 3.26 -2.78
N LYS A 55 16.59 3.05 -2.55
CA LYS A 55 17.12 2.16 -1.53
C LYS A 55 17.91 2.97 -0.51
N CYS A 56 17.53 2.89 0.76
CA CYS A 56 18.28 3.54 1.85
C CYS A 56 19.71 2.98 1.93
N ARG A 57 20.73 3.85 2.02
CA ARG A 57 22.12 3.40 2.16
C ARG A 57 22.42 2.80 3.53
N ASN A 58 21.70 3.24 4.57
CA ASN A 58 21.93 2.79 5.95
C ASN A 58 21.28 1.42 6.23
N CYS A 59 19.95 1.32 6.08
CA CYS A 59 19.21 0.10 6.45
C CYS A 59 18.77 -0.77 5.27
N HIS A 60 19.12 -0.36 4.04
CA HIS A 60 18.81 -1.09 2.80
C HIS A 60 17.33 -1.26 2.45
N LEU A 61 16.40 -0.66 3.20
CA LEU A 61 14.99 -0.64 2.85
C LEU A 61 14.79 -0.01 1.46
N ILE A 62 14.03 -0.70 0.61
CA ILE A 62 13.55 -0.19 -0.67
C ILE A 62 12.17 0.42 -0.45
N TYR A 63 11.97 1.64 -0.92
CA TYR A 63 10.70 2.36 -0.78
C TYR A 63 10.49 3.33 -1.94
N VAL A 64 9.24 3.76 -2.13
CA VAL A 64 8.88 4.78 -3.12
C VAL A 64 9.11 6.18 -2.54
N ASN A 65 9.76 7.07 -3.30
CA ASN A 65 10.04 8.45 -2.90
C ASN A 65 10.18 9.38 -4.13
N PRO A 66 9.30 10.38 -4.32
CA PRO A 66 8.24 10.83 -3.40
C PRO A 66 7.04 9.86 -3.34
N ILE A 67 6.22 9.97 -2.30
CA ILE A 67 4.99 9.19 -2.10
C ILE A 67 3.77 10.12 -2.06
N GLU A 68 2.59 9.61 -2.40
CA GLU A 68 1.34 10.33 -2.16
C GLU A 68 1.16 10.64 -0.66
N LYS A 69 0.61 11.81 -0.37
CA LYS A 69 0.31 12.21 1.00
C LYS A 69 -0.73 11.28 1.61
N GLY A 70 -0.54 10.94 2.88
CA GLY A 70 -1.48 10.09 3.62
C GLY A 70 -2.92 10.62 3.62
N SER A 71 -3.12 11.94 3.58
CA SER A 71 -4.45 12.54 3.48
C SER A 71 -5.18 12.15 2.19
N LYS A 72 -4.47 12.13 1.06
CA LYS A 72 -5.04 11.75 -0.25
C LYS A 72 -5.32 10.26 -0.31
N ILE A 73 -4.38 9.44 0.17
CA ILE A 73 -4.55 7.97 0.26
C ILE A 73 -5.80 7.63 1.09
N ASN A 74 -5.99 8.30 2.23
CA ASN A 74 -7.14 8.07 3.10
C ASN A 74 -8.46 8.55 2.48
N GLU A 75 -8.43 9.70 1.79
CA GLU A 75 -9.58 10.21 1.04
C GLU A 75 -10.01 9.21 -0.04
N ASP A 76 -9.08 8.75 -0.88
CA ASP A 76 -9.36 7.79 -1.95
C ASP A 76 -9.90 6.47 -1.40
N TYR A 77 -9.29 5.98 -0.31
CA TYR A 77 -9.76 4.78 0.38
C TYR A 77 -11.20 4.94 0.89
N SER A 78 -11.56 6.11 1.42
CA SER A 78 -12.91 6.38 1.95
C SER A 78 -14.00 6.47 0.87
N GLN A 79 -13.62 6.87 -0.34
CA GLN A 79 -14.54 7.01 -1.48
C GLN A 79 -14.70 5.70 -2.26
N ARG A 80 -13.88 4.69 -1.97
CA ARG A 80 -13.90 3.41 -2.66
C ARG A 80 -15.23 2.70 -2.44
N LYS A 81 -15.92 2.36 -3.53
CA LYS A 81 -17.13 1.53 -3.47
C LYS A 81 -16.76 0.13 -3.00
N SER A 82 -17.63 -0.50 -2.22
CA SER A 82 -17.47 -1.90 -1.85
C SER A 82 -17.67 -2.78 -3.08
N VAL A 83 -16.56 -3.13 -3.73
CA VAL A 83 -16.53 -4.03 -4.89
C VAL A 83 -15.59 -5.21 -4.67
N ASP A 84 -14.87 -5.26 -3.55
CA ASP A 84 -13.90 -6.34 -3.34
C ASP A 84 -14.59 -7.67 -3.00
N ALA A 85 -15.72 -7.66 -2.29
CA ALA A 85 -16.43 -8.88 -1.90
C ALA A 85 -16.73 -9.83 -3.09
N SER A 86 -17.06 -9.29 -4.28
CA SER A 86 -17.29 -10.09 -5.49
C SER A 86 -16.01 -10.48 -6.24
N ILE A 87 -14.89 -9.79 -5.96
CA ILE A 87 -13.56 -9.99 -6.56
C ILE A 87 -12.67 -10.88 -5.67
N ILE A 88 -13.04 -11.15 -4.41
CA ILE A 88 -12.25 -12.02 -3.54
C ILE A 88 -12.18 -13.41 -4.16
N ARG A 89 -11.04 -13.65 -4.82
CA ARG A 89 -10.72 -14.95 -5.40
C ARG A 89 -10.81 -15.99 -4.30
N GLU A 90 -11.44 -17.10 -4.61
CA GLU A 90 -11.61 -18.24 -3.69
C GLU A 90 -10.28 -18.66 -3.02
N SER A 91 -9.16 -18.47 -3.72
CA SER A 91 -7.82 -18.69 -3.17
C SER A 91 -7.49 -17.82 -1.95
N ARG A 92 -7.91 -16.54 -1.93
CA ARG A 92 -7.73 -15.64 -0.78
C ARG A 92 -8.57 -16.11 0.40
N LEU A 93 -9.83 -16.52 0.18
CA LEU A 93 -10.67 -17.08 1.25
C LEU A 93 -10.05 -18.34 1.84
N ARG A 94 -9.58 -19.28 1.00
CA ARG A 94 -8.91 -20.50 1.48
C ARG A 94 -7.64 -20.22 2.29
N ALA A 95 -6.80 -19.28 1.83
CA ALA A 95 -5.60 -18.88 2.55
C ALA A 95 -5.94 -18.28 3.92
N THR A 96 -6.92 -17.39 3.94
CA THR A 96 -7.40 -16.70 5.13
C THR A 96 -7.94 -17.67 6.18
N LYS A 97 -8.82 -18.61 5.78
CA LYS A 97 -9.32 -19.65 6.67
C LYS A 97 -8.19 -20.47 7.28
N SER A 98 -7.19 -20.84 6.48
CA SER A 98 -6.02 -21.60 6.96
C SER A 98 -5.19 -20.82 7.97
N GLN A 99 -5.04 -19.51 7.76
CA GLN A 99 -4.34 -18.61 8.70
C GLN A 99 -5.10 -18.44 10.02
N VAL A 100 -6.42 -18.27 9.97
CA VAL A 100 -7.27 -18.19 11.17
C VAL A 100 -7.19 -19.48 11.99
N GLU A 101 -7.24 -20.64 11.34
CA GLU A 101 -7.07 -21.93 12.03
C GLU A 101 -5.67 -22.09 12.65
N LEU A 102 -4.63 -21.56 12.01
CA LEU A 102 -3.29 -21.52 12.60
C LEU A 102 -3.25 -20.64 13.86
N ILE A 103 -3.84 -19.45 13.82
CA ILE A 103 -3.90 -18.53 14.97
C ILE A 103 -4.64 -19.18 16.15
N LYS A 104 -5.76 -19.86 15.87
CA LYS A 104 -6.56 -20.59 16.89
C LYS A 104 -5.77 -21.70 17.59
N ARG A 105 -4.69 -22.23 17.00
CA ARG A 105 -3.80 -23.21 17.66
C ARG A 105 -2.95 -22.57 18.76
N TYR A 106 -2.61 -21.29 18.63
CA TYR A 106 -1.82 -20.57 19.62
C TYR A 106 -2.67 -19.97 20.73
N LYS A 107 -3.86 -19.44 20.39
CA LYS A 107 -4.76 -18.84 21.38
C LYS A 107 -6.22 -18.94 20.95
N LYS A 108 -7.06 -19.51 21.82
CA LYS A 108 -8.51 -19.62 21.63
C LYS A 108 -9.25 -18.59 22.49
N GLY A 109 -10.42 -18.14 22.04
CA GLY A 109 -11.28 -17.23 22.79
C GLY A 109 -10.66 -15.86 23.07
N THR A 110 -9.85 -15.33 22.15
CA THR A 110 -9.18 -14.03 22.28
C THR A 110 -9.71 -13.04 21.25
N ASN A 111 -9.48 -11.75 21.50
CA ASN A 111 -9.68 -10.71 20.51
C ASN A 111 -8.52 -10.70 19.49
N LEU A 112 -8.84 -10.39 18.24
CA LEU A 112 -7.89 -10.31 17.12
C LEU A 112 -8.01 -8.94 16.46
N LEU A 113 -6.88 -8.24 16.33
CA LEU A 113 -6.78 -6.98 15.60
C LEU A 113 -6.18 -7.26 14.22
N ASP A 114 -6.88 -6.86 13.17
CA ASP A 114 -6.42 -6.93 11.79
C ASP A 114 -6.18 -5.51 11.24
N ILE A 115 -4.91 -5.18 10.96
CA ILE A 115 -4.51 -3.87 10.46
C ILE A 115 -4.50 -3.93 8.93
N GLY A 116 -5.29 -3.07 8.29
CA GLY A 116 -5.50 -3.12 6.84
C GLY A 116 -6.55 -4.16 6.43
N CYS A 117 -7.59 -4.34 7.26
CA CYS A 117 -8.61 -5.37 7.09
C CYS A 117 -9.49 -5.21 5.84
N GLY A 118 -9.38 -4.10 5.09
CA GLY A 118 -10.18 -3.88 3.89
C GLY A 118 -11.66 -3.85 4.23
N GLU A 119 -12.44 -4.69 3.54
CA GLU A 119 -13.86 -4.96 3.81
C GLU A 119 -14.09 -5.98 4.95
N GLY A 120 -13.05 -6.39 5.69
CA GLY A 120 -13.15 -7.31 6.83
C GLY A 120 -13.11 -8.80 6.47
N PHE A 121 -12.73 -9.16 5.25
CA PHE A 121 -12.75 -10.55 4.77
C PHE A 121 -11.94 -11.52 5.63
N PHE A 122 -10.87 -11.05 6.28
CA PHE A 122 -10.06 -11.86 7.19
C PHE A 122 -10.80 -12.22 8.48
N LEU A 123 -11.55 -11.27 9.03
CA LEU A 123 -12.28 -11.40 10.28
C LEU A 123 -13.63 -12.13 10.13
N CYS A 124 -14.19 -12.17 8.92
CA CYS A 124 -15.49 -12.80 8.63
C CYS A 124 -15.43 -14.31 8.30
N ASN A 125 -14.35 -15.02 8.65
CA ASN A 125 -14.21 -16.48 8.41
C ASN A 125 -14.84 -17.35 9.51
#